data_AF-A0A5N5DZY3-F1
#
_entry.id   AF-A0A5N5DZY3-F1
#
_cell.length_a   1.000
_cell.length_b   1.000
_cell.length_c   1.000
_cell.angle_alpha   90.00
_cell.angle_beta   90.00
_cell.angle_gamma   90.00
#
_symmetry.space_group_name_H-M   'P 1'
#
loop_
_entity.id
_entity.type
_entity.pdbx_description
1 polymer ?
#
loop_
_entity_poly.entity_id
_entity_poly.type
_entity_poly.pdbx_seq_one_letter_code
_entity_poly.pdbx_strand_id
1 'polypeptide(L)'
;MQQVATRSRSQPPPARFMFEALIDPYRQPARHWLELLESEIAPEIVRAEEPELVIWSSIWPDRPDAVIRFDIEAVGNGTMLRWTLFLEDPIPSEAEVVRMRKRLNTLINANLRFNFGQ
;
A
#
# COMPACT_ATOMS: atom_id res chain seq x y z
N MET A 1 -18.38 -3.22 -0.10
CA MET A 1 -17.10 -2.69 -0.58
C MET A 1 -17.01 -2.73 -2.11
N GLN A 2 -16.56 -1.63 -2.72
CA GLN A 2 -16.31 -1.48 -4.16
C GLN A 2 -14.85 -1.11 -4.40
N GLN A 3 -14.27 -1.61 -5.50
CA GLN A 3 -12.93 -1.21 -5.93
C GLN A 3 -13.00 0.18 -6.58
N VAL A 4 -12.24 1.13 -6.04
CA VAL A 4 -12.24 2.53 -6.54
C VAL A 4 -10.92 2.93 -7.21
N ALA A 5 -9.82 2.26 -6.88
CA ALA A 5 -8.54 2.47 -7.53
C ALA A 5 -7.66 1.21 -7.47
N THR A 6 -6.83 1.03 -8.48
CA THR A 6 -5.79 -0.01 -8.49
C THR A 6 -4.57 0.47 -9.25
N ARG A 7 -3.39 -0.01 -8.85
CA ARG A 7 -2.15 0.19 -9.60
C ARG A 7 -1.25 -1.02 -9.41
N SER A 8 -0.61 -1.44 -10.51
CA SER A 8 0.42 -2.48 -10.51
C SER A 8 1.75 -1.88 -10.94
N ARG A 9 2.84 -2.28 -10.29
CA ARG A 9 4.20 -1.90 -10.69
C ARG A 9 5.19 -3.00 -10.32
N SER A 10 6.16 -3.24 -11.21
CA SER A 10 7.30 -4.10 -10.87
C SER A 10 8.13 -3.44 -9.79
N GLN A 11 8.61 -4.23 -8.85
CA GLN A 11 9.45 -3.86 -7.73
C GLN A 11 10.74 -4.69 -7.78
N PRO A 12 11.90 -4.08 -7.53
CA PRO A 12 13.19 -4.78 -7.57
C PRO A 12 13.34 -5.94 -6.56
N PRO A 13 12.90 -5.82 -5.29
CA PRO A 13 13.19 -6.85 -4.31
C PRO A 13 12.36 -8.13 -4.57
N PRO A 14 12.86 -9.30 -4.11
CA PRO A 14 12.07 -10.53 -4.05
C PRO A 14 10.78 -10.38 -3.23
N ALA A 15 9.76 -11.18 -3.55
CA ALA A 15 8.41 -11.07 -2.98
C ALA A 15 8.39 -11.09 -1.45
N ARG A 16 9.21 -11.95 -0.83
CA ARG A 16 9.33 -12.03 0.62
C ARG A 16 9.76 -10.70 1.26
N PHE A 17 10.70 -9.97 0.66
CA PHE A 17 11.13 -8.68 1.21
C PHE A 17 10.07 -7.59 1.01
N MET A 18 9.29 -7.67 -0.08
CA MET A 18 8.15 -6.79 -0.28
C MET A 18 7.06 -7.04 0.77
N PHE A 19 6.74 -8.31 1.02
CA PHE A 19 5.82 -8.72 2.08
C PHE A 19 6.29 -8.22 3.45
N GLU A 20 7.55 -8.48 3.82
CA GLU A 20 8.13 -8.03 5.08
C GLU A 20 8.04 -6.50 5.26
N ALA A 21 8.29 -5.72 4.21
CA ALA A 21 8.20 -4.26 4.27
C ALA A 21 6.75 -3.74 4.42
N LEU A 22 5.76 -4.50 3.96
CA LEU A 22 4.33 -4.15 4.07
C LEU A 22 3.73 -4.55 5.43
N ILE A 23 4.19 -5.63 6.06
CA ILE A 23 3.72 -6.03 7.40
C ILE A 23 4.41 -5.26 8.54
N ASP A 24 5.62 -4.73 8.28
CA ASP A 24 6.36 -3.88 9.22
C ASP A 24 7.01 -2.69 8.49
N PRO A 25 6.25 -1.61 8.22
CA PRO A 25 6.76 -0.44 7.51
C PRO A 25 7.87 0.33 8.24
N TYR A 26 8.03 0.09 9.55
CA TYR A 26 8.99 0.78 10.42
C TYR A 26 10.17 -0.09 10.83
N ARG A 27 10.27 -1.32 10.31
CA ARG A 27 11.32 -2.30 10.63
C ARG A 27 12.74 -1.78 10.55
N GLN A 28 13.00 -0.86 9.62
CA GLN A 28 14.30 -0.21 9.45
C GLN A 28 14.22 1.24 9.94
N PRO A 29 14.67 1.54 11.17
CA PRO A 29 14.57 2.88 11.75
C PRO A 29 15.30 3.98 10.95
N ALA A 30 16.28 3.60 10.14
CA ALA A 30 17.05 4.55 9.33
C ALA A 30 16.41 4.85 7.97
N ARG A 31 15.36 4.12 7.56
CA ARG A 31 14.69 4.27 6.25
C ARG A 31 13.19 4.02 6.38
N HIS A 32 12.47 5.05 6.82
CA HIS A 32 11.02 5.03 6.90
C HIS A 32 10.42 5.41 5.55
N TRP A 33 9.90 4.42 4.84
CA TRP A 33 9.25 4.67 3.56
C TRP A 33 7.78 5.11 3.72
N LEU A 34 7.14 4.69 4.82
CA LEU A 34 5.76 5.05 5.15
C LEU A 34 5.73 6.42 5.83
N GLU A 35 5.98 7.45 5.04
CA GLU A 35 5.96 8.86 5.45
C GLU A 35 4.53 9.39 5.42
N LEU A 36 3.79 9.26 6.52
CA LEU A 36 2.40 9.71 6.65
C LEU A 36 2.30 11.24 6.86
N LEU A 37 1.23 11.84 6.36
CA LEU A 37 0.91 13.24 6.67
C LEU A 37 0.35 13.35 8.10
N GLU A 38 0.36 14.56 8.67
CA GLU A 38 -0.23 14.81 10.01
C GLU A 38 -1.72 14.45 10.11
N SER A 39 -2.44 14.48 8.97
CA SER A 39 -3.85 14.10 8.89
C SER A 39 -4.08 12.60 8.64
N GLU A 40 -3.03 11.80 8.53
CA GLU A 40 -3.08 10.37 8.23
C GLU A 40 -2.66 9.53 9.44
N ILE A 41 -3.13 8.30 9.48
CA ILE A 41 -2.85 7.35 10.56
C ILE A 41 -2.12 6.11 10.03
N ALA A 42 -1.32 5.49 10.89
CA ALA A 42 -0.66 4.23 10.55
C ALA A 42 -1.71 3.14 10.32
N PRO A 43 -1.61 2.38 9.22
CA PRO A 43 -2.52 1.28 8.97
C PRO A 43 -2.22 0.11 9.92
N GLU A 44 -3.28 -0.58 10.32
CA GLU A 44 -3.20 -1.89 10.97
C GLU A 44 -3.20 -3.01 9.91
N ILE A 45 -2.57 -4.14 10.24
CA ILE A 45 -2.59 -5.33 9.38
C ILE A 45 -3.88 -6.10 9.65
N VAL A 46 -4.83 -6.00 8.73
CA VAL A 46 -6.12 -6.71 8.79
C VAL A 46 -5.95 -8.20 8.45
N ARG A 47 -5.11 -8.50 7.45
CA ARG A 47 -4.77 -9.88 7.04
C ARG A 47 -3.40 -9.89 6.38
N ALA A 48 -2.66 -10.98 6.57
CA ALA A 48 -1.41 -11.23 5.88
C ALA A 48 -1.26 -12.72 5.56
N GLU A 49 -0.88 -13.05 4.33
CA GLU A 49 -0.58 -14.40 3.86
C GLU A 49 0.75 -14.34 3.12
N GLU A 50 1.78 -14.96 3.71
CA GLU A 50 3.15 -14.85 3.17
C GLU A 50 3.33 -15.68 1.90
N PRO A 51 4.00 -15.16 0.85
CA PRO A 51 4.34 -13.76 0.61
C PRO A 51 3.28 -13.02 -0.23
N GLU A 52 2.13 -13.64 -0.51
CA GLU A 52 1.23 -13.30 -1.63
C GLU A 52 0.26 -12.14 -1.35
N LEU A 53 -0.10 -11.92 -0.08
CA LEU A 53 -1.19 -11.00 0.27
C LEU A 53 -0.92 -10.23 1.56
N VAL A 54 -1.14 -8.92 1.53
CA VAL A 54 -1.27 -8.09 2.72
C VAL A 54 -2.53 -7.23 2.58
N ILE A 55 -3.30 -7.08 3.65
CA ILE A 55 -4.44 -6.17 3.71
C ILE A 55 -4.21 -5.20 4.86
N TRP A 56 -4.22 -3.92 4.54
CA TRP A 56 -4.17 -2.82 5.47
C TRP A 56 -5.56 -2.25 5.75
N SER A 57 -5.75 -1.78 6.98
CA SER A 57 -6.82 -0.85 7.32
C SER A 57 -6.60 0.50 6.63
N SER A 58 -7.56 1.40 6.79
CA SER A 58 -7.44 2.76 6.27
C SER A 58 -6.26 3.52 6.88
N ILE A 59 -5.64 4.37 6.07
CA ILE A 59 -4.69 5.40 6.51
C ILE A 59 -5.36 6.77 6.69
N TRP A 60 -6.66 6.88 6.37
CA TRP A 60 -7.44 8.12 6.38
C TRP A 60 -8.50 8.08 7.48
N PRO A 61 -8.38 8.93 8.52
CA PRO A 61 -9.36 8.99 9.60
C PRO A 61 -10.79 9.34 9.16
N ASP A 62 -10.95 10.09 8.07
CA ASP A 62 -12.23 10.49 7.48
C ASP A 62 -12.84 9.40 6.57
N ARG A 63 -12.07 8.35 6.25
CA ARG A 63 -12.51 7.15 5.52
C ARG A 63 -12.05 5.89 6.23
N PRO A 64 -12.56 5.61 7.46
CA PRO A 64 -12.16 4.43 8.22
C PRO A 64 -12.61 3.12 7.55
N ASP A 65 -13.59 3.20 6.64
CA ASP A 65 -14.07 2.09 5.81
C ASP A 65 -13.08 1.65 4.72
N ALA A 66 -12.05 2.47 4.44
CA ALA A 66 -11.11 2.16 3.38
C ALA A 66 -10.25 0.94 3.71
N VAL A 67 -10.10 0.07 2.71
CA VAL A 67 -9.26 -1.12 2.79
C VAL A 67 -8.28 -1.11 1.63
N ILE A 68 -7.00 -1.32 1.95
CA ILE A 68 -5.93 -1.35 0.96
C ILE A 68 -5.41 -2.78 0.88
N ARG A 69 -5.66 -3.43 -0.26
CA ARG A 69 -5.18 -4.79 -0.55
C ARG A 69 -3.90 -4.71 -1.37
N PHE A 70 -2.90 -5.50 -0.98
CA PHE A 70 -1.67 -5.71 -1.71
C PHE A 70 -1.61 -7.14 -2.21
N ASP A 71 -1.58 -7.33 -3.53
CA ASP A 71 -1.25 -8.60 -4.16
C ASP A 71 0.23 -8.57 -4.57
N ILE A 72 0.98 -9.59 -4.15
CA ILE A 72 2.43 -9.66 -4.26
C ILE A 72 2.77 -10.91 -5.08
N GLU A 73 3.20 -10.70 -6.32
CA GLU A 73 3.50 -11.78 -7.26
C GLU A 73 5.00 -11.84 -7.54
N ALA A 74 5.63 -13.00 -7.34
CA ALA A 74 7.04 -13.19 -7.68
C ALA A 74 7.21 -13.23 -9.22
N VAL A 75 8.10 -12.39 -9.76
CA VAL A 75 8.39 -12.34 -11.21
C VAL A 75 9.90 -12.32 -11.43
N GLY A 76 10.46 -13.47 -11.82
CA GLY A 76 11.91 -13.65 -11.92
C GLY A 76 12.59 -13.41 -10.57
N ASN A 77 13.55 -12.49 -10.52
CA ASN A 77 14.24 -12.09 -9.29
C ASN A 77 13.57 -10.91 -8.56
N GLY A 78 12.45 -10.39 -9.10
CA GLY A 78 11.73 -9.25 -8.53
C GLY A 78 10.28 -9.61 -8.19
N THR A 79 9.48 -8.57 -8.02
CA THR A 79 8.08 -8.69 -7.60
C THR A 79 7.20 -7.82 -8.48
N MET A 80 6.03 -8.31 -8.90
CA MET A 80 4.95 -7.44 -9.35
C MET A 80 4.08 -7.13 -8.12
N LEU A 81 4.09 -5.87 -7.69
CA LEU A 81 3.24 -5.42 -6.59
C LEU A 81 2.01 -4.72 -7.17
N ARG A 82 0.83 -5.18 -6.78
CA ARG A 82 -0.43 -4.50 -7.05
C ARG A 82 -1.04 -4.03 -5.75
N TRP A 83 -1.42 -2.77 -5.68
CA TRP A 83 -2.29 -2.30 -4.62
C TRP A 83 -3.69 -2.00 -5.20
N THR A 84 -4.72 -2.29 -4.41
CA THR A 84 -6.12 -2.04 -4.74
C THR A 84 -6.81 -1.40 -3.55
N LEU A 85 -7.43 -0.25 -3.79
CA LEU A 85 -8.20 0.51 -2.80
C LEU A 85 -9.68 0.16 -2.93
N PHE A 86 -10.26 -0.28 -1.82
CA PHE A 86 -11.68 -0.55 -1.67
C PHE A 86 -12.32 0.44 -0.71
N LEU A 87 -13.55 0.86 -1.01
CA LEU A 87 -14.37 1.74 -0.17
C LEU A 87 -15.79 1.18 -0.02
N GLU A 88 -16.50 1.60 1.01
CA GLU A 88 -17.94 1.38 1.14
C GLU A 88 -18.75 2.57 0.58
N ASP A 89 -20.04 2.33 0.34
CA ASP A 89 -20.94 3.39 -0.11
C ASP A 89 -21.23 4.39 1.03
N PRO A 90 -21.31 5.70 0.74
CA PRO A 90 -21.20 6.29 -0.59
C PRO A 90 -19.74 6.47 -1.04
N ILE A 91 -19.48 6.08 -2.29
CA ILE A 91 -18.19 6.35 -2.94
C ILE A 91 -17.96 7.87 -3.00
N PRO A 92 -16.79 8.36 -2.56
CA PRO A 92 -16.46 9.79 -2.59
C PRO A 92 -16.42 10.33 -4.02
N SER A 93 -16.34 11.65 -4.13
CA SER A 93 -16.20 12.31 -5.42
C SER A 93 -14.99 11.78 -6.20
N GLU A 94 -15.04 11.86 -7.54
CA GLU A 94 -13.91 11.43 -8.37
C GLU A 94 -12.61 12.17 -8.00
N ALA A 95 -12.72 13.47 -7.67
CA ALA A 95 -11.59 14.27 -7.24
C ALA A 95 -10.93 13.74 -5.95
N GLU A 96 -11.73 13.25 -4.99
CA GLU A 96 -11.25 12.62 -3.76
C GLU A 96 -10.57 11.27 -4.06
N VAL A 97 -11.19 10.41 -4.85
CA VAL A 97 -10.61 9.13 -5.27
C VAL A 97 -9.26 9.35 -5.97
N VAL A 98 -9.15 10.38 -6.81
CA VAL A 98 -7.89 10.76 -7.47
C VAL A 98 -6.83 11.18 -6.44
N ARG A 99 -7.19 11.91 -5.38
CA ARG A 99 -6.25 12.28 -4.30
C ARG A 99 -5.77 11.05 -3.54
N MET A 100 -6.68 10.18 -3.12
CA MET A 100 -6.35 8.92 -2.41
C MET A 100 -5.44 8.03 -3.26
N ARG A 101 -5.76 7.86 -4.55
CA ARG A 101 -4.92 7.12 -5.52
C ARG A 101 -3.53 7.72 -5.67
N LYS A 102 -3.42 9.04 -5.78
CA LYS A 102 -2.12 9.73 -5.88
C LYS A 102 -1.30 9.49 -4.61
N ARG A 103 -1.93 9.57 -3.44
CA ARG A 103 -1.28 9.36 -2.16
C ARG A 103 -0.71 7.94 -2.01
N LEU A 104 -1.50 6.91 -2.31
CA LEU A 104 -1.02 5.52 -2.31
C LEU A 104 0.10 5.30 -3.33
N ASN A 105 0.02 5.92 -4.51
CA ASN A 105 1.11 5.84 -5.47
C ASN A 105 2.42 6.45 -4.94
N THR A 106 2.36 7.57 -4.22
CA THR A 106 3.56 8.15 -3.60
C THR A 106 4.13 7.20 -2.55
N LEU A 107 3.33 6.73 -1.59
CA LEU A 107 3.82 5.86 -0.53
C LEU A 107 4.38 4.54 -1.08
N ILE A 108 3.64 3.86 -1.95
CA ILE A 108 3.96 2.48 -2.37
C ILE A 108 4.87 2.45 -3.61
N ASN A 109 4.60 3.27 -4.62
CA ASN A 109 5.30 3.20 -5.91
C ASN A 109 6.46 4.19 -6.05
N ALA A 110 6.60 5.13 -5.10
CA ALA A 110 7.79 5.96 -4.95
C ALA A 110 8.55 5.57 -3.66
N ASN A 111 8.04 5.90 -2.47
CA ASN A 111 8.83 5.80 -1.23
C ASN A 111 9.27 4.36 -0.91
N LEU A 112 8.35 3.38 -0.92
CA LEU A 112 8.70 1.97 -0.68
C LEU A 112 9.71 1.45 -1.70
N ARG A 113 9.58 1.87 -2.97
CA ARG A 113 10.53 1.49 -4.01
C ARG A 113 11.92 2.07 -3.76
N PHE A 114 12.00 3.35 -3.39
CA PHE A 114 13.26 4.02 -3.03
C PHE A 114 13.94 3.38 -1.81
N ASN A 115 13.17 2.82 -0.87
CA ASN A 115 13.70 2.11 0.29
C ASN A 115 14.66 0.96 -0.08
N PHE A 116 14.39 0.30 -1.21
CA PHE A 116 15.21 -0.77 -1.76
C PHE A 116 16.36 -0.27 -2.68
N GLY A 117 16.67 1.03 -2.66
CA GLY A 117 17.84 1.61 -3.32
C GLY A 117 17.66 1.93 -4.80
N GLN A 118 16.44 2.27 -5.24
CA GLN A 118 16.12 2.67 -6.63
C GLN A 118 15.47 4.04 -6.68
#